data_AF-A0AA36C4A2-F1
#
_entry.id   AF-A0AA36C4A2-F1
#
_cell.length_a   1.000
_cell.length_b   1.000
_cell.length_c   1.000
_cell.angle_alpha   90.00
_cell.angle_beta   90.00
_cell.angle_gamma   90.00
#
_symmetry.space_group_name_H-M   'P 1'
#
loop_
_entity.id
_entity.type
_entity.pdbx_description
1 polymer ?
#
loop_
_entity_poly.entity_id
_entity_poly.type
_entity_poly.pdbx_seq_one_letter_code
_entity_poly.pdbx_strand_id
1 'polypeptide(L)'
;MHAMWIATIIIGVLLLGVALPFRIINSDAPGLRSSPNRGRHARDAGRWMNDEQAAILKALKENGTSVEVQRDTIMAWYRELPAEKREQLDEHYKNDCVEWIKKVATTEEIAELKVLHEEGNDKEILTRVTDYKGRLDENTRKLVDAWATECKALWFKKTDRKRRDLLEDFAFWLNAEQLAELKKEKAAGKSSEDLKKRVMEYFEQLPQEKQNEVKEHAKGKCKHYFMTLSTEDEVKKIKELKEAGNVEEIKSIIEGVIDRQEGDKKTEATKYKKICSDIYEKQSSRKRKDIDALIEKHLSWLEEGQKDEIRAMKAAGKSNAEIKEKVMGYLQSLDSSKKEKTKQQITDDCYAWLKKAASQTEIDALHKMHETDHAGCKKTVRQYILRLPADEQENVNRNLPFCERIWYGDHDHSHHQHHGHHKMKRHHSKTGLHSHRYGQMTELQNPF
;
A
#
# COMPACT_ATOMS: atom_id res chain seq x y z
N MET A 1 18.88 10.08 -26.62
CA MET A 1 19.35 11.36 -27.20
C MET A 1 18.37 12.53 -26.97
N HIS A 2 17.75 12.63 -25.78
CA HIS A 2 17.01 13.83 -25.35
C HIS A 2 17.22 14.08 -23.85
N ALA A 3 18.49 14.14 -23.44
CA ALA A 3 18.89 14.51 -22.08
C ALA A 3 20.04 15.53 -22.07
N MET A 4 20.25 16.26 -23.18
CA MET A 4 21.34 17.24 -23.35
C MET A 4 20.89 18.64 -23.78
N TRP A 5 19.62 19.00 -23.55
CA TRP A 5 19.11 20.34 -23.93
C TRP A 5 18.62 21.22 -22.77
N ILE A 6 18.85 20.84 -21.51
CA ILE A 6 18.53 21.68 -20.34
C ILE A 6 19.81 22.11 -19.57
N ALA A 7 20.98 21.57 -19.92
CA ALA A 7 22.25 21.90 -19.28
C ALA A 7 22.94 23.18 -19.81
N THR A 8 22.36 23.88 -20.79
CA THR A 8 23.00 25.04 -21.47
C THR A 8 22.39 26.41 -21.16
N ILE A 9 21.50 26.51 -20.16
CA ILE A 9 20.93 27.81 -19.73
C ILE A 9 21.50 28.29 -18.37
N ILE A 10 22.29 27.47 -17.67
CA ILE A 10 22.86 27.85 -16.35
C ILE A 10 24.34 28.29 -16.43
N ILE A 11 24.99 28.19 -17.59
CA ILE A 11 26.39 28.63 -17.76
C ILE A 11 26.48 29.58 -18.97
N GLY A 12 26.05 30.82 -18.78
CA GLY A 12 26.05 31.82 -19.87
C GLY A 12 25.86 33.28 -19.46
N VAL A 13 26.01 33.64 -18.18
CA VAL A 13 25.84 35.05 -17.73
C VAL A 13 27.01 35.56 -16.87
N LEU A 14 28.12 34.81 -16.74
CA LEU A 14 29.23 35.20 -15.84
C LEU A 14 30.53 35.64 -16.50
N LEU A 15 30.64 35.75 -17.82
CA LEU A 15 31.85 36.31 -18.45
C LEU A 15 31.49 37.03 -19.76
N LEU A 16 31.23 38.34 -19.68
CA LEU A 16 31.64 39.36 -20.66
C LEU A 16 31.18 40.74 -20.13
N GLY A 17 32.14 41.53 -19.65
CA GLY A 17 31.90 42.89 -19.20
C GLY A 17 31.68 43.83 -20.38
N VAL A 18 30.66 44.69 -20.26
CA VAL A 18 30.60 46.02 -20.87
C VAL A 18 29.92 46.97 -19.85
N ALA A 19 30.41 48.20 -19.87
CA ALA A 19 30.41 49.21 -18.84
C ALA A 19 29.10 50.00 -18.62
N LEU A 20 28.94 50.44 -17.35
CA LEU A 20 28.36 51.71 -16.86
C LEU A 20 26.82 51.95 -16.81
N PRO A 21 26.31 52.89 -15.96
CA PRO A 21 26.98 53.66 -14.90
C PRO A 21 26.31 53.63 -13.52
N PHE A 22 27.19 53.80 -12.53
CA PHE A 22 26.95 54.39 -11.22
C PHE A 22 26.31 55.80 -11.34
N ARG A 23 25.33 56.10 -10.48
CA ARG A 23 25.00 57.45 -9.99
C ARG A 23 24.51 57.27 -8.54
N ILE A 24 25.42 57.27 -7.57
CA ILE A 24 25.69 58.38 -6.66
C ILE A 24 24.46 59.24 -6.38
N ILE A 25 23.89 59.09 -5.17
CA ILE A 25 23.51 60.23 -4.34
C ILE A 25 24.32 60.10 -3.06
N ASN A 26 25.20 61.08 -2.87
CA ASN A 26 25.98 61.31 -1.66
C ASN A 26 25.08 61.55 -0.45
N SER A 27 25.52 61.09 0.71
CA SER A 27 25.26 61.81 1.96
C SER A 27 26.55 61.82 2.79
N ASP A 28 27.29 62.92 2.71
CA ASP A 28 28.21 63.33 3.76
C ASP A 28 27.40 63.90 4.92
N ALA A 29 27.38 63.19 6.05
CA ALA A 29 27.33 63.75 7.41
C ALA A 29 27.68 62.65 8.43
N PRO A 30 28.49 62.94 9.46
CA PRO A 30 29.31 61.94 10.13
C PRO A 30 28.64 61.36 11.39
N GLY A 31 28.96 60.09 11.65
CA GLY A 31 28.99 59.52 13.00
C GLY A 31 27.64 59.11 13.57
N LEU A 32 27.28 57.84 13.38
CA LEU A 32 26.85 56.91 14.43
C LEU A 32 26.64 55.54 13.76
N ARG A 33 27.36 54.53 14.25
CA ARG A 33 27.40 53.16 13.70
C ARG A 33 25.99 52.61 13.53
N SER A 34 25.55 52.45 12.28
CA SER A 34 24.23 51.89 11.95
C SER A 34 24.24 50.36 12.05
N SER A 35 23.49 49.85 13.02
CA SER A 35 23.16 48.44 13.20
C SER A 35 22.39 47.86 11.98
N PRO A 36 22.59 46.59 11.57
CA PRO A 36 22.02 46.01 10.34
C PRO A 36 20.50 45.80 10.36
N ASN A 37 19.82 46.13 11.47
CA ASN A 37 18.40 45.81 11.68
C ASN A 37 17.40 46.68 10.90
N ARG A 38 17.84 47.64 10.07
CA ARG A 38 16.95 48.34 9.13
C ARG A 38 16.38 47.44 8.03
N GLY A 39 17.01 46.28 7.78
CA GLY A 39 16.67 45.43 6.64
C GLY A 39 15.47 44.49 6.82
N ARG A 40 14.99 44.20 8.04
CA ARG A 40 13.91 43.21 8.23
C ARG A 40 12.52 43.84 8.11
N HIS A 41 12.36 45.10 8.52
CA HIS A 41 11.05 45.73 8.72
C HIS A 41 10.53 46.62 7.60
N ALA A 42 11.40 47.12 6.70
CA ALA A 42 10.95 47.75 5.46
C ALA A 42 10.32 46.73 4.49
N ARG A 43 10.64 45.43 4.66
CA ARG A 43 10.13 44.32 3.84
C ARG A 43 8.72 43.83 4.22
N ASP A 44 8.23 44.13 5.42
CA ASP A 44 6.87 43.76 5.86
C ASP A 44 5.83 44.81 5.43
N ALA A 45 6.16 46.09 5.59
CA ALA A 45 5.30 47.21 5.19
C ALA A 45 4.98 47.21 3.69
N GLY A 46 5.91 46.75 2.84
CA GLY A 46 5.72 46.70 1.39
C GLY A 46 4.99 45.47 0.84
N ARG A 47 4.65 44.46 1.67
CA ARG A 47 4.12 43.18 1.17
C ARG A 47 2.62 43.01 1.30
N TRP A 48 1.99 43.59 2.32
CA TRP A 48 0.54 43.48 2.48
C TRP A 48 -0.11 44.49 3.45
N MET A 49 0.66 45.17 4.29
CA MET A 49 0.15 46.20 5.21
C MET A 49 -0.21 47.48 4.44
N ASN A 50 -1.22 48.20 4.93
CA ASN A 50 -1.53 49.53 4.42
C ASN A 50 -0.64 50.61 5.07
N ASP A 51 -0.70 51.83 4.52
CA ASP A 51 0.15 52.95 4.96
C ASP A 51 -0.09 53.32 6.44
N GLU A 52 -1.33 53.19 6.92
CA GLU A 52 -1.71 53.45 8.30
C GLU A 52 -1.10 52.41 9.26
N GLN A 53 -1.23 51.12 8.95
CA GLN A 53 -0.62 50.01 9.70
C GLN A 53 0.91 50.13 9.72
N ALA A 54 1.52 50.51 8.60
CA ALA A 54 2.96 50.74 8.51
C ALA A 54 3.40 51.92 9.39
N ALA A 55 2.63 53.02 9.41
CA ALA A 55 2.89 54.17 10.27
C ALA A 55 2.74 53.83 11.77
N ILE A 56 1.71 53.07 12.15
CA ILE A 56 1.50 52.59 13.53
C ILE A 56 2.68 51.73 13.97
N LEU A 57 3.09 50.76 13.15
CA LEU A 57 4.22 49.88 13.48
C LEU A 57 5.55 50.65 13.61
N LYS A 58 5.74 51.70 12.80
CA LYS A 58 6.90 52.58 12.90
C LYS A 58 6.88 53.37 14.22
N ALA A 59 5.75 53.97 14.59
CA ALA A 59 5.61 54.70 15.85
C ALA A 59 5.84 53.82 17.08
N LEU A 60 5.31 52.58 17.08
CA LEU A 60 5.56 51.61 18.16
C LEU A 60 7.06 51.34 18.37
N LYS A 61 7.84 51.27 17.28
CA LYS A 61 9.29 51.06 17.34
C LYS A 61 10.04 52.28 17.85
N GLU A 62 9.69 53.46 17.38
CA GLU A 62 10.32 54.73 17.79
C GLU A 62 10.06 55.01 19.28
N ASN A 63 8.90 54.59 19.79
CA ASN A 63 8.54 54.69 21.21
C ASN A 63 9.17 53.61 22.10
N GLY A 64 10.02 52.73 21.56
CA GLY A 64 10.70 51.69 22.33
C GLY A 64 9.80 50.55 22.82
N THR A 65 8.65 50.32 22.15
CA THR A 65 7.72 49.24 22.50
C THR A 65 8.39 47.87 22.33
N SER A 66 8.07 46.90 23.20
CA SER A 66 8.66 45.56 23.16
C SER A 66 8.37 44.81 21.85
N VAL A 67 9.25 43.87 21.48
CA VAL A 67 9.16 43.11 20.22
C VAL A 67 7.93 42.20 20.20
N GLU A 68 7.50 41.72 21.37
CA GLU A 68 6.31 40.90 21.55
C GLU A 68 5.03 41.66 21.21
N VAL A 69 4.90 42.90 21.69
CA VAL A 69 3.74 43.76 21.38
C VAL A 69 3.71 44.12 19.90
N GLN A 70 4.88 44.36 19.29
CA GLN A 70 4.98 44.58 17.85
C GLN A 70 4.54 43.34 17.06
N ARG A 71 5.02 42.15 17.44
CA ARG A 71 4.62 40.87 16.85
C ARG A 71 3.11 40.65 16.97
N ASP A 72 2.54 40.83 18.16
CA ASP A 72 1.11 40.57 18.40
C ASP A 72 0.23 41.49 17.57
N THR A 73 0.65 42.74 17.41
CA THR A 73 0.00 43.73 16.53
C THR A 73 0.05 43.29 15.07
N ILE A 74 1.22 42.87 14.58
CA ILE A 74 1.40 42.35 13.21
C ILE A 74 0.53 41.09 12.99
N MET A 75 0.51 40.18 13.96
CA MET A 75 -0.25 38.94 13.87
C MET A 75 -1.77 39.16 13.94
N ALA A 76 -2.24 40.20 14.63
CA ALA A 76 -3.65 40.60 14.60
C ALA A 76 -4.07 41.01 13.20
N TRP A 77 -3.35 41.95 12.57
CA TRP A 77 -3.61 42.35 11.19
C TRP A 77 -3.44 41.20 10.20
N TYR A 78 -2.47 40.31 10.44
CA TYR A 78 -2.24 39.15 9.58
C TYR A 78 -3.45 38.23 9.57
N ARG A 79 -4.07 37.97 10.74
CA ARG A 79 -5.24 37.09 10.88
C ARG A 79 -6.50 37.64 10.19
N GLU A 80 -6.59 38.95 10.01
CA GLU A 80 -7.70 39.61 9.31
C GLU A 80 -7.61 39.46 7.78
N LEU A 81 -6.46 39.03 7.23
CA LEU A 81 -6.31 38.82 5.80
C LEU A 81 -7.11 37.62 5.28
N PRO A 82 -7.59 37.69 4.01
CA PRO A 82 -8.17 36.54 3.32
C PRO A 82 -7.24 35.32 3.35
N ALA A 83 -7.82 34.13 3.46
CA ALA A 83 -7.05 32.88 3.59
C ALA A 83 -6.06 32.65 2.44
N GLU A 84 -6.47 32.96 1.20
CA GLU A 84 -5.61 32.86 0.00
C GLU A 84 -4.39 33.78 0.08
N LYS A 85 -4.59 35.02 0.53
CA LYS A 85 -3.50 35.99 0.70
C LYS A 85 -2.53 35.57 1.81
N ARG A 86 -3.05 34.99 2.90
CA ARG A 86 -2.22 34.40 3.97
C ARG A 86 -1.39 33.23 3.47
N GLU A 87 -1.94 32.36 2.62
CA GLU A 87 -1.19 31.23 2.07
C GLU A 87 0.02 31.67 1.21
N GLN A 88 -0.14 32.71 0.39
CA GLN A 88 0.98 33.28 -0.38
C GLN A 88 2.06 33.86 0.53
N LEU A 89 1.66 34.54 1.62
CA LEU A 89 2.58 35.14 2.59
C LEU A 89 3.28 34.08 3.45
N ASP A 90 2.59 32.98 3.80
CA ASP A 90 3.13 31.86 4.57
C ASP A 90 4.39 31.28 3.91
N GLU A 91 4.45 31.16 2.57
CA GLU A 91 5.64 30.68 1.87
C GLU A 91 6.85 31.60 2.03
N HIS A 92 6.62 32.92 2.02
CA HIS A 92 7.66 33.90 2.26
C HIS A 92 8.12 33.88 3.72
N TYR A 93 7.19 33.85 4.67
CA TYR A 93 7.50 33.86 6.09
C TYR A 93 8.21 32.59 6.57
N LYS A 94 8.00 31.44 5.93
CA LYS A 94 8.81 30.24 6.17
C LYS A 94 10.29 30.53 5.96
N ASN A 95 10.67 31.16 4.86
CA ASN A 95 12.06 31.48 4.60
C ASN A 95 12.63 32.47 5.64
N ASP A 96 11.86 33.48 6.01
CA ASP A 96 12.27 34.49 7.00
C ASP A 96 12.48 33.87 8.40
N CYS A 97 11.65 32.88 8.78
CA CYS A 97 11.74 32.17 10.06
C CYS A 97 13.05 31.39 10.27
N VAL A 98 13.74 30.98 9.21
CA VAL A 98 14.97 30.18 9.28
C VAL A 98 16.20 30.91 8.73
N GLU A 99 16.06 32.14 8.24
CA GLU A 99 17.16 32.91 7.66
C GLU A 99 18.34 33.06 8.65
N TRP A 100 18.04 33.21 9.94
CA TRP A 100 19.04 33.36 10.98
C TRP A 100 19.90 32.10 11.17
N ILE A 101 19.37 30.90 10.88
CA ILE A 101 20.10 29.63 11.02
C ILE A 101 21.33 29.63 10.10
N LYS A 102 21.20 30.20 8.89
CA LYS A 102 22.31 30.32 7.92
C LYS A 102 23.50 31.13 8.44
N LYS A 103 23.31 31.93 9.50
CA LYS A 103 24.37 32.75 10.10
C LYS A 103 25.14 32.03 11.20
N VAL A 104 24.61 30.93 11.72
CA VAL A 104 25.13 30.23 12.91
C VAL A 104 25.35 28.73 12.73
N ALA A 105 24.81 28.15 11.65
CA ALA A 105 24.95 26.75 11.31
C ALA A 105 25.84 26.57 10.06
N THR A 106 26.57 25.46 10.00
CA THR A 106 27.38 25.08 8.83
C THR A 106 26.51 24.55 7.69
N THR A 107 27.12 24.38 6.52
CA THR A 107 26.47 23.76 5.35
C THR A 107 25.99 22.34 5.63
N GLU A 108 26.74 21.58 6.40
CA GLU A 108 26.44 20.19 6.77
C GLU A 108 25.29 20.14 7.78
N GLU A 109 25.32 21.00 8.80
CA GLU A 109 24.25 21.17 9.78
C GLU A 109 22.91 21.55 9.13
N ILE A 110 22.96 22.46 8.13
CA ILE A 110 21.78 22.83 7.35
C ILE A 110 21.30 21.66 6.47
N ALA A 111 22.21 20.84 5.94
CA ALA A 111 21.85 19.64 5.18
C ALA A 111 21.18 18.59 6.08
N GLU A 112 21.68 18.38 7.30
CA GLU A 112 21.07 17.50 8.31
C GLU A 112 19.64 17.95 8.65
N LEU A 113 19.41 19.24 8.87
CA LEU A 113 18.06 19.77 9.11
C LEU A 113 17.10 19.48 7.96
N LYS A 114 17.57 19.50 6.70
CA LYS A 114 16.73 19.17 5.54
C LYS A 114 16.33 17.71 5.53
N VAL A 115 17.27 16.81 5.82
CA VAL A 115 17.00 15.37 5.92
C VAL A 115 15.99 15.09 7.03
N LEU A 116 16.19 15.65 8.23
CA LEU A 116 15.24 15.50 9.33
C LEU A 116 13.84 16.02 8.99
N HIS A 117 13.75 17.08 8.18
CA HIS A 117 12.48 17.63 7.71
C HIS A 117 11.80 16.71 6.68
N GLU A 118 12.56 16.02 5.84
CA GLU A 118 12.03 15.01 4.91
C GLU A 118 11.54 13.76 5.65
N GLU A 119 12.22 13.38 6.73
CA GLU A 119 11.83 12.26 7.61
C GLU A 119 10.68 12.59 8.56
N GLY A 120 10.32 13.87 8.70
CA GLY A 120 9.26 14.33 9.61
C GLY A 120 9.66 14.28 11.09
N ASN A 121 10.96 14.35 11.39
CA ASN A 121 11.49 14.30 12.75
C ASN A 121 11.48 15.71 13.41
N ASP A 122 10.29 16.25 13.63
CA ASP A 122 10.08 17.61 14.14
C ASP A 122 10.75 17.84 15.50
N LYS A 123 10.80 16.80 16.34
CA LYS A 123 11.43 16.84 17.67
C LYS A 123 12.94 17.09 17.57
N GLU A 124 13.62 16.36 16.69
CA GLU A 124 15.07 16.53 16.51
C GLU A 124 15.40 17.87 15.86
N ILE A 125 14.61 18.32 14.88
CA ILE A 125 14.74 19.66 14.30
C ILE A 125 14.67 20.73 15.38
N LEU A 126 13.69 20.66 16.28
CA LEU A 126 13.54 21.62 17.37
C LEU A 126 14.73 21.61 18.33
N THR A 127 15.30 20.45 18.62
CA THR A 127 16.52 20.32 19.43
C THR A 127 17.68 21.04 18.77
N ARG A 128 17.96 20.76 17.49
CA ARG A 128 19.07 21.38 16.74
C ARG A 128 18.89 22.87 16.54
N VAL A 129 17.68 23.32 16.22
CA VAL A 129 17.36 24.74 16.14
C VAL A 129 17.57 25.45 17.48
N THR A 130 17.30 24.78 18.61
CA THR A 130 17.56 25.36 19.94
C THR A 130 19.06 25.52 20.21
N ASP A 131 19.88 24.56 19.79
CA ASP A 131 21.35 24.66 19.87
C ASP A 131 21.88 25.84 19.03
N TYR A 132 21.45 25.94 17.76
CA TYR A 132 21.85 27.03 16.87
C TYR A 132 21.45 28.39 17.41
N LYS A 133 20.27 28.49 18.04
CA LYS A 133 19.83 29.73 18.71
C LYS A 133 20.76 30.15 19.84
N GLY A 134 21.41 29.20 20.52
CA GLY A 134 22.42 29.45 21.55
C GLY A 134 23.60 30.28 21.04
N ARG A 135 23.95 30.13 19.76
CA ARG A 135 25.09 30.77 19.09
C ARG A 135 24.84 32.24 18.68
N LEU A 136 23.60 32.73 18.81
CA LEU A 136 23.22 34.10 18.44
C LEU A 136 23.64 35.15 19.47
N ASP A 137 23.74 36.41 19.03
CA ASP A 137 23.80 37.57 19.92
C ASP A 137 22.47 37.81 20.64
N GLU A 138 22.51 38.51 21.78
CA GLU A 138 21.34 38.71 22.65
C GLU A 138 20.16 39.37 21.94
N ASN A 139 20.40 40.37 21.08
CA ASN A 139 19.34 41.10 20.40
C ASN A 139 18.67 40.24 19.33
N THR A 140 19.46 39.50 18.54
CA THR A 140 18.92 38.56 17.56
C THR A 140 18.20 37.40 18.24
N ARG A 141 18.71 36.91 19.37
CA ARG A 141 18.07 35.84 20.16
C ARG A 141 16.69 36.25 20.65
N LYS A 142 16.55 37.44 21.24
CA LYS A 142 15.26 37.99 21.69
C LYS A 142 14.25 38.08 20.55
N LEU A 143 14.69 38.51 19.35
CA LEU A 143 13.83 38.55 18.17
C LEU A 143 13.40 37.14 17.72
N VAL A 144 14.32 36.18 17.70
CA VAL A 144 14.00 34.78 17.36
C VAL A 144 13.04 34.17 18.38
N ASP A 145 13.24 34.45 19.67
CA ASP A 145 12.36 33.97 20.74
C ASP A 145 10.96 34.57 20.64
N ALA A 146 10.85 35.87 20.37
CA ALA A 146 9.56 36.52 20.18
C ALA A 146 8.75 35.85 19.06
N TRP A 147 9.37 35.42 17.96
CA TRP A 147 8.67 34.79 16.84
C TRP A 147 8.68 33.26 16.85
N ALA A 148 9.23 32.63 17.90
CA ALA A 148 9.47 31.19 17.91
C ALA A 148 8.17 30.38 17.78
N THR A 149 7.10 30.82 18.44
CA THR A 149 5.82 30.11 18.42
C THR A 149 5.18 30.14 17.03
N GLU A 150 5.15 31.31 16.41
CA GLU A 150 4.58 31.57 15.09
C GLU A 150 5.39 30.84 14.01
N CYS A 151 6.71 30.92 14.09
CA CYS A 151 7.60 30.24 13.16
C CYS A 151 7.49 28.72 13.26
N LYS A 152 7.38 28.16 14.48
CA LYS A 152 7.11 26.72 14.66
C LYS A 152 5.76 26.35 14.07
N ALA A 153 4.71 27.10 14.40
CA ALA A 153 3.37 26.84 13.87
C ALA A 153 3.34 26.88 12.34
N LEU A 154 4.11 27.77 11.72
CA LEU A 154 4.21 27.93 10.26
C LEU A 154 5.06 26.84 9.58
N TRP A 155 6.22 26.49 10.14
CA TRP A 155 7.12 25.47 9.59
C TRP A 155 6.60 24.06 9.73
N PHE A 156 5.97 23.77 10.88
CA PHE A 156 5.32 22.49 11.14
C PHE A 156 3.83 22.51 10.75
N LYS A 157 3.36 23.60 10.10
CA LYS A 157 2.04 23.63 9.45
C LYS A 157 2.05 22.56 8.37
N LYS A 158 1.40 21.44 8.68
CA LYS A 158 1.22 20.34 7.73
C LYS A 158 0.33 20.83 6.59
N THR A 159 0.93 21.32 5.50
CA THR A 159 0.21 21.60 4.27
C THR A 159 -0.31 20.28 3.73
N ASP A 160 -1.62 20.21 3.41
CA ASP A 160 -2.22 19.02 2.78
C ASP A 160 -1.49 18.56 1.51
N ARG A 161 -0.63 19.42 0.92
CA ARG A 161 0.24 19.12 -0.23
C ARG A 161 1.33 18.07 0.00
N LYS A 162 1.79 17.81 1.24
CA LYS A 162 2.79 16.75 1.53
C LYS A 162 2.19 15.45 2.07
N ARG A 163 0.87 15.39 2.31
CA ARG A 163 0.19 14.10 2.45
C ARG A 163 0.05 13.53 1.05
N ARG A 164 0.57 12.33 0.81
CA ARG A 164 0.26 11.58 -0.41
C ARG A 164 -1.25 11.61 -0.63
N ASP A 165 -1.71 12.22 -1.71
CA ASP A 165 -3.14 12.42 -1.92
C ASP A 165 -3.76 11.08 -2.29
N LEU A 166 -4.42 10.44 -1.32
CA LEU A 166 -5.13 9.18 -1.53
C LEU A 166 -6.15 9.29 -2.67
N LEU A 167 -6.61 10.51 -2.97
CA LEU A 167 -7.42 10.77 -4.15
C LEU A 167 -6.65 10.44 -5.43
N GLU A 168 -5.41 10.89 -5.61
CA GLU A 168 -4.60 10.57 -6.80
C GLU A 168 -4.25 9.07 -6.86
N ASP A 169 -4.00 8.44 -5.72
CA ASP A 169 -3.71 7.00 -5.67
C ASP A 169 -4.91 6.14 -6.10
N PHE A 170 -6.14 6.53 -5.78
CA PHE A 170 -7.33 5.70 -6.06
C PHE A 170 -8.22 6.22 -7.19
N ALA A 171 -7.95 7.41 -7.74
CA ALA A 171 -8.71 8.03 -8.82
C ALA A 171 -8.12 7.84 -10.23
N PHE A 172 -7.22 6.88 -10.42
CA PHE A 172 -6.55 6.62 -11.72
C PHE A 172 -7.51 6.35 -12.90
N TRP A 173 -8.75 6.00 -12.61
CA TRP A 173 -9.80 5.65 -13.59
C TRP A 173 -10.76 6.80 -13.88
N LEU A 174 -10.68 7.90 -13.12
CA LEU A 174 -11.43 9.11 -13.41
C LEU A 174 -10.85 9.79 -14.64
N ASN A 175 -11.74 10.39 -15.45
CA ASN A 175 -11.28 11.27 -16.51
C ASN A 175 -10.76 12.59 -15.93
N ALA A 176 -10.06 13.37 -16.77
CA ALA A 176 -9.42 14.62 -16.35
C ALA A 176 -10.43 15.64 -15.79
N GLU A 177 -11.65 15.66 -16.31
CA GLU A 177 -12.71 16.59 -15.90
C GLU A 177 -13.28 16.22 -14.52
N GLN A 178 -13.60 14.94 -14.30
CA GLN A 178 -14.04 14.40 -13.01
C GLN A 178 -12.99 14.60 -11.92
N LEU A 179 -11.72 14.37 -12.25
CA LEU A 179 -10.61 14.59 -11.31
C LEU A 179 -10.44 16.08 -10.97
N ALA A 180 -10.56 16.97 -11.96
CA ALA A 180 -10.51 18.41 -11.75
C ALA A 180 -11.68 18.91 -10.87
N GLU A 181 -12.89 18.38 -11.08
CA GLU A 181 -14.06 18.70 -10.27
C GLU A 181 -13.85 18.29 -8.80
N LEU A 182 -13.38 17.07 -8.54
CA LEU A 182 -13.08 16.62 -7.17
C LEU A 182 -11.97 17.44 -6.51
N LYS A 183 -10.94 17.83 -7.27
CA LYS A 183 -9.88 18.72 -6.76
C LYS A 183 -10.43 20.09 -6.38
N LYS A 184 -11.33 20.65 -7.19
CA LYS A 184 -12.02 21.92 -6.90
C LYS A 184 -12.90 21.82 -5.66
N GLU A 185 -13.67 20.74 -5.52
CA GLU A 185 -14.53 20.50 -4.36
C GLU A 185 -13.72 20.33 -3.07
N LYS A 186 -12.58 19.62 -3.15
CA LYS A 186 -11.64 19.47 -2.04
C LYS A 186 -11.04 20.82 -1.64
N ALA A 187 -10.65 21.66 -2.61
CA ALA A 187 -10.13 23.00 -2.36
C ALA A 187 -11.20 23.94 -1.76
N ALA A 188 -12.47 23.74 -2.11
CA ALA A 188 -13.61 24.43 -1.50
C ALA A 188 -13.96 23.94 -0.08
N GLY A 189 -13.21 22.98 0.47
CA GLY A 189 -13.37 22.50 1.83
C GLY A 189 -14.46 21.44 2.01
N LYS A 190 -14.93 20.78 0.93
CA LYS A 190 -15.87 19.66 1.08
C LYS A 190 -15.26 18.54 1.92
N SER A 191 -16.11 17.86 2.69
CA SER A 191 -15.66 16.78 3.57
C SER A 191 -15.12 15.59 2.78
N SER A 192 -14.25 14.78 3.41
CA SER A 192 -13.77 13.54 2.81
C SER A 192 -14.89 12.55 2.51
N GLU A 193 -16.02 12.61 3.22
CA GLU A 193 -17.18 11.76 2.96
C GLU A 193 -17.94 12.21 1.71
N ASP A 194 -18.11 13.52 1.52
CA ASP A 194 -18.74 14.08 0.31
C ASP A 194 -17.94 13.74 -0.94
N LEU A 195 -16.61 13.91 -0.87
CA LEU A 195 -15.71 13.52 -1.96
C LEU A 195 -15.77 12.02 -2.24
N LYS A 196 -15.82 11.19 -1.20
CA LYS A 196 -15.98 9.73 -1.35
C LYS A 196 -17.29 9.39 -2.03
N LYS A 197 -18.40 10.03 -1.63
CA LYS A 197 -19.71 9.83 -2.25
C LYS A 197 -19.67 10.16 -3.74
N ARG A 198 -19.07 11.31 -4.10
CA ARG A 198 -18.92 11.74 -5.50
C ARG A 198 -18.09 10.76 -6.32
N VAL A 199 -16.97 10.27 -5.78
CA VAL A 199 -16.14 9.22 -6.41
C VAL A 199 -16.96 7.94 -6.64
N MET A 200 -17.78 7.53 -5.67
CA MET A 200 -18.63 6.34 -5.80
C MET A 200 -19.72 6.52 -6.87
N GLU A 201 -20.30 7.72 -7.01
CA GLU A 201 -21.26 8.04 -8.06
C GLU A 201 -20.65 7.89 -9.46
N TYR A 202 -19.43 8.40 -9.68
CA TYR A 202 -18.72 8.17 -10.95
C TYR A 202 -18.41 6.69 -11.19
N PHE A 203 -18.13 5.93 -10.13
CA PHE A 203 -17.79 4.51 -10.22
C PHE A 203 -18.99 3.68 -10.65
N GLU A 204 -20.17 4.00 -10.12
CA GLU A 204 -21.42 3.28 -10.42
C GLU A 204 -21.91 3.53 -11.86
N GLN A 205 -21.51 4.64 -12.48
CA GLN A 205 -21.79 4.95 -13.89
C GLN A 205 -20.92 4.15 -14.88
N LEU A 206 -19.84 3.51 -14.42
CA LEU A 206 -18.97 2.71 -15.29
C LEU A 206 -19.65 1.40 -15.71
N PRO A 207 -19.32 0.87 -16.91
CA PRO A 207 -19.67 -0.50 -17.28
C PRO A 207 -19.16 -1.53 -16.27
N GLN A 208 -19.87 -2.65 -16.09
CA GLN A 208 -19.54 -3.66 -15.08
C GLN A 208 -18.12 -4.23 -15.23
N GLU A 209 -17.65 -4.39 -16.46
CA GLU A 209 -16.28 -4.82 -16.78
C GLU A 209 -15.23 -3.81 -16.27
N LYS A 210 -15.44 -2.52 -16.56
CA LYS A 210 -14.57 -1.43 -16.08
C LYS A 210 -14.61 -1.30 -14.56
N GLN A 211 -15.76 -1.48 -13.94
CA GLN A 211 -15.86 -1.54 -12.48
C GLN A 211 -15.01 -2.67 -11.87
N ASN A 212 -14.95 -3.83 -12.54
CA ASN A 212 -14.15 -4.97 -12.08
C ASN A 212 -12.66 -4.69 -12.22
N GLU A 213 -12.23 -4.16 -13.37
CA GLU A 213 -10.84 -3.72 -13.62
C GLU A 213 -10.39 -2.71 -12.55
N VAL A 214 -11.25 -1.71 -12.25
CA VAL A 214 -10.96 -0.69 -11.25
C VAL A 214 -10.80 -1.29 -9.85
N LYS A 215 -11.68 -2.24 -9.47
CA LYS A 215 -11.59 -2.95 -8.19
C LYS A 215 -10.32 -3.77 -8.08
N GLU A 216 -9.94 -4.53 -9.11
CA GLU A 216 -8.72 -5.35 -9.08
C GLU A 216 -7.45 -4.50 -9.01
N HIS A 217 -7.40 -3.40 -9.76
CA HIS A 217 -6.28 -2.46 -9.66
C HIS A 217 -6.20 -1.81 -8.27
N ALA A 218 -7.33 -1.41 -7.68
CA ALA A 218 -7.37 -0.87 -6.32
C ALA A 218 -6.93 -1.91 -5.27
N LYS A 219 -7.33 -3.19 -5.41
CA LYS A 219 -6.82 -4.29 -4.58
C LYS A 219 -5.31 -4.47 -4.72
N GLY A 220 -4.79 -4.35 -5.95
CA GLY A 220 -3.36 -4.38 -6.24
C GLY A 220 -2.60 -3.28 -5.49
N LYS A 221 -3.12 -2.04 -5.50
CA LYS A 221 -2.55 -0.91 -4.74
C LYS A 221 -2.58 -1.16 -3.23
N CYS A 222 -3.70 -1.65 -2.70
CA CYS A 222 -3.81 -2.05 -1.30
C CYS A 222 -2.75 -3.09 -0.91
N LYS A 223 -2.62 -4.15 -1.73
CA LYS A 223 -1.62 -5.20 -1.52
C LYS A 223 -0.20 -4.62 -1.53
N HIS A 224 0.13 -3.84 -2.55
CA HIS A 224 1.47 -3.26 -2.69
C HIS A 224 1.84 -2.38 -1.50
N TYR A 225 0.95 -1.45 -1.12
CA TYR A 225 1.20 -0.54 0.00
C TYR A 225 1.50 -1.29 1.31
N PHE A 226 0.64 -2.26 1.68
CA PHE A 226 0.85 -3.00 2.92
C PHE A 226 2.02 -3.97 2.86
N MET A 227 2.31 -4.57 1.70
CA MET A 227 3.50 -5.41 1.54
C MET A 227 4.80 -4.61 1.69
N THR A 228 4.84 -3.37 1.20
CA THR A 228 6.01 -2.49 1.37
C THR A 228 6.23 -2.09 2.83
N LEU A 229 5.17 -2.04 3.63
CA LEU A 229 5.28 -1.80 5.08
C LEU A 229 5.58 -3.07 5.88
N SER A 230 5.37 -4.26 5.29
CA SER A 230 5.49 -5.57 5.92
C SER A 230 6.93 -6.10 5.90
N THR A 231 7.27 -6.97 6.85
CA THR A 231 8.52 -7.74 6.78
C THR A 231 8.39 -8.89 5.77
N GLU A 232 9.51 -9.48 5.35
CA GLU A 232 9.49 -10.62 4.41
C GLU A 232 8.70 -11.81 4.96
N ASP A 233 8.86 -12.11 6.25
CA ASP A 233 8.13 -13.18 6.94
C ASP A 233 6.62 -12.90 6.99
N GLU A 234 6.22 -11.66 7.26
CA GLU A 234 4.81 -11.25 7.23
C GLU A 234 4.23 -11.36 5.82
N VAL A 235 4.97 -10.93 4.80
CA VAL A 235 4.56 -11.07 3.39
C VAL A 235 4.37 -12.54 3.01
N LYS A 236 5.28 -13.42 3.44
CA LYS A 236 5.17 -14.87 3.22
C LYS A 236 3.94 -15.44 3.92
N LYS A 237 3.73 -15.10 5.20
CA LYS A 237 2.58 -15.53 5.99
C LYS A 237 1.26 -15.05 5.39
N ILE A 238 1.19 -13.80 4.92
CA ILE A 238 0.00 -13.25 4.23
C ILE A 238 -0.32 -14.06 2.95
N LYS A 239 0.70 -14.48 2.18
CA LYS A 239 0.48 -15.31 0.98
C LYS A 239 -0.10 -16.68 1.34
N GLU A 240 0.49 -17.36 2.32
CA GLU A 240 0.01 -18.67 2.80
C GLU A 240 -1.41 -18.58 3.36
N LEU A 241 -1.71 -17.56 4.17
CA LEU A 241 -3.05 -17.33 4.71
C LEU A 241 -4.06 -17.01 3.60
N LYS A 242 -3.65 -16.30 2.55
CA LYS A 242 -4.52 -16.01 1.39
C LYS A 242 -4.89 -17.31 0.67
N GLU A 243 -3.94 -18.20 0.48
CA GLU A 243 -4.15 -19.52 -0.15
C GLU A 243 -5.04 -20.43 0.73
N ALA A 244 -4.84 -20.37 2.05
CA ALA A 244 -5.70 -21.03 3.04
C ALA A 244 -7.08 -20.37 3.19
N GLY A 245 -7.29 -19.19 2.61
CA GLY A 245 -8.52 -18.41 2.72
C GLY A 245 -8.77 -17.79 4.10
N ASN A 246 -7.73 -17.64 4.91
CA ASN A 246 -7.84 -17.15 6.27
C ASN A 246 -7.73 -15.62 6.32
N VAL A 247 -8.85 -14.95 6.03
CA VAL A 247 -8.91 -13.49 5.85
C VAL A 247 -8.76 -12.72 7.16
N GLU A 248 -9.23 -13.26 8.28
CA GLU A 248 -9.16 -12.56 9.58
C GLU A 248 -7.72 -12.49 10.09
N GLU A 249 -6.94 -13.56 9.97
CA GLU A 249 -5.52 -13.53 10.32
C GLU A 249 -4.73 -12.59 9.42
N ILE A 250 -5.08 -12.45 8.13
CA ILE A 250 -4.48 -11.45 7.26
C ILE A 250 -4.77 -10.05 7.80
N LYS A 251 -6.02 -9.75 8.18
CA LYS A 251 -6.40 -8.45 8.75
C LYS A 251 -5.62 -8.16 10.03
N SER A 252 -5.45 -9.15 10.90
CA SER A 252 -4.68 -9.03 12.14
C SER A 252 -3.21 -8.71 11.88
N ILE A 253 -2.58 -9.37 10.89
CA ILE A 253 -1.21 -9.02 10.47
C ILE A 253 -1.16 -7.57 9.97
N ILE A 254 -2.10 -7.15 9.13
CA ILE A 254 -2.17 -5.78 8.62
C ILE A 254 -2.36 -4.76 9.76
N GLU A 255 -3.15 -5.08 10.79
CA GLU A 255 -3.28 -4.25 11.99
C GLU A 255 -1.97 -4.13 12.74
N GLY A 256 -1.26 -5.24 12.97
CA GLY A 256 0.09 -5.21 13.55
C GLY A 256 1.08 -4.37 12.71
N VAL A 257 0.97 -4.43 11.38
CA VAL A 257 1.76 -3.61 10.45
C VAL A 257 1.48 -2.13 10.61
N ILE A 258 0.22 -1.74 10.80
CA ILE A 258 -0.18 -0.35 11.03
C ILE A 258 0.26 0.11 12.41
N ASP A 259 0.09 -0.73 13.43
CA ASP A 259 0.26 -0.34 14.82
C ASP A 259 1.69 -0.01 15.19
N ARG A 260 2.66 -0.71 14.57
CA ARG A 260 4.10 -0.43 14.72
C ARG A 260 4.58 0.83 14.00
N GLN A 261 3.77 1.42 13.12
CA GLN A 261 4.16 2.66 12.45
C GLN A 261 4.07 3.83 13.43
N GLU A 262 4.81 4.90 13.16
CA GLU A 262 4.75 6.13 13.97
C GLU A 262 4.35 7.34 13.11
N GLY A 263 3.80 8.36 13.78
CA GLY A 263 3.46 9.65 13.18
C GLY A 263 2.56 9.56 11.94
N ASP A 264 3.01 10.17 10.85
CA ASP A 264 2.22 10.28 9.62
C ASP A 264 2.09 8.94 8.88
N LYS A 265 3.06 8.03 9.01
CA LYS A 265 2.98 6.68 8.42
C LYS A 265 1.84 5.88 9.03
N LYS A 266 1.66 5.93 10.37
CA LYS A 266 0.51 5.28 11.04
C LYS A 266 -0.81 5.88 10.60
N THR A 267 -0.87 7.20 10.49
CA THR A 267 -2.08 7.92 10.06
C THR A 267 -2.45 7.57 8.62
N GLU A 268 -1.48 7.53 7.71
CA GLU A 268 -1.67 7.14 6.31
C GLU A 268 -2.10 5.68 6.20
N ALA A 269 -1.42 4.77 6.90
CA ALA A 269 -1.71 3.34 6.86
C ALA A 269 -3.11 3.03 7.42
N THR A 270 -3.56 3.77 8.43
CA THR A 270 -4.93 3.70 8.96
C THR A 270 -5.97 4.15 7.94
N LYS A 271 -5.69 5.23 7.18
CA LYS A 271 -6.58 5.68 6.09
C LYS A 271 -6.62 4.66 4.95
N TYR A 272 -5.46 4.12 4.57
CA TYR A 272 -5.35 3.04 3.59
C TYR A 272 -6.18 1.82 4.00
N LYS A 273 -6.09 1.41 5.27
CA LYS A 273 -6.89 0.31 5.82
C LYS A 273 -8.38 0.52 5.59
N LYS A 274 -8.91 1.69 5.93
CA LYS A 274 -10.34 2.01 5.75
C LYS A 274 -10.78 1.85 4.29
N ILE A 275 -10.00 2.42 3.35
CA ILE A 275 -10.29 2.33 1.91
C ILE A 275 -10.20 0.87 1.42
N CYS A 276 -9.16 0.15 1.83
CA CYS A 276 -8.95 -1.23 1.43
C CYS A 276 -10.04 -2.16 1.98
N SER A 277 -10.46 -1.97 3.24
CA SER A 277 -11.59 -2.72 3.81
C SER A 277 -12.86 -2.53 2.97
N ASP A 278 -13.21 -1.30 2.58
CA ASP A 278 -14.38 -1.04 1.73
C ASP A 278 -14.32 -1.78 0.38
N ILE A 279 -13.12 -1.86 -0.22
CA ILE A 279 -12.88 -2.57 -1.48
C ILE A 279 -13.10 -4.08 -1.32
N TYR A 280 -12.69 -4.65 -0.19
CA TYR A 280 -12.82 -6.09 0.09
C TYR A 280 -14.20 -6.50 0.66
N GLU A 281 -14.85 -5.65 1.46
CA GLU A 281 -16.12 -5.95 2.16
C GLU A 281 -17.35 -5.95 1.24
N LYS A 282 -17.42 -5.08 0.22
CA LYS A 282 -18.53 -5.13 -0.75
C LYS A 282 -18.59 -6.44 -1.55
N GLN A 283 -17.47 -7.18 -1.64
CA GLN A 283 -17.49 -8.55 -2.17
C GLN A 283 -17.93 -9.60 -1.14
N SER A 284 -17.68 -9.43 0.17
CA SER A 284 -18.04 -10.45 1.17
C SER A 284 -19.55 -10.61 1.34
N SER A 285 -20.31 -9.51 1.26
CA SER A 285 -21.79 -9.52 1.30
C SER A 285 -22.41 -10.27 0.11
N ARG A 286 -21.89 -10.08 -1.10
CA ARG A 286 -22.31 -10.86 -2.29
C ARG A 286 -21.82 -12.29 -2.24
N LYS A 287 -20.59 -12.54 -1.75
CA LYS A 287 -20.01 -13.87 -1.58
C LYS A 287 -20.76 -14.69 -0.52
N ARG A 288 -21.33 -14.09 0.54
CA ARG A 288 -22.11 -14.82 1.54
C ARG A 288 -23.34 -15.49 0.93
N LYS A 289 -23.99 -14.83 -0.04
CA LYS A 289 -25.09 -15.41 -0.84
C LYS A 289 -24.62 -16.41 -1.90
N ASP A 290 -23.41 -16.20 -2.43
CA ASP A 290 -22.80 -17.09 -3.44
C ASP A 290 -22.27 -18.39 -2.83
N ILE A 291 -21.98 -18.44 -1.53
CA ILE A 291 -21.47 -19.65 -0.89
C ILE A 291 -22.49 -20.77 -0.87
N ASP A 292 -23.75 -20.46 -0.55
CA ASP A 292 -24.81 -21.46 -0.61
C ASP A 292 -24.99 -21.94 -2.06
N ALA A 293 -24.95 -21.03 -3.03
CA ALA A 293 -24.97 -21.37 -4.44
C ALA A 293 -23.76 -22.23 -4.87
N LEU A 294 -22.57 -21.98 -4.35
CA LEU A 294 -21.36 -22.76 -4.62
C LEU A 294 -21.38 -24.13 -3.94
N ILE A 295 -21.92 -24.24 -2.72
CA ILE A 295 -22.15 -25.52 -2.04
C ILE A 295 -23.15 -26.33 -2.85
N GLU A 296 -24.29 -25.74 -3.23
CA GLU A 296 -25.29 -26.44 -4.05
C GLU A 296 -24.76 -26.83 -5.43
N LYS A 297 -23.92 -25.98 -6.04
CA LYS A 297 -23.37 -26.26 -7.37
C LYS A 297 -22.28 -27.34 -7.34
N HIS A 298 -21.30 -27.20 -6.45
CA HIS A 298 -20.07 -28.00 -6.48
C HIS A 298 -20.07 -29.18 -5.49
N LEU A 299 -20.95 -29.13 -4.49
CA LEU A 299 -21.08 -30.17 -3.45
C LEU A 299 -22.49 -30.76 -3.43
N SER A 300 -23.18 -30.77 -4.59
CA SER A 300 -24.51 -31.37 -4.76
C SER A 300 -24.57 -32.87 -4.40
N TRP A 301 -23.43 -33.55 -4.41
CA TRP A 301 -23.28 -34.95 -4.03
C TRP A 301 -23.20 -35.18 -2.51
N LEU A 302 -22.99 -34.13 -1.72
CA LEU A 302 -23.06 -34.22 -0.26
C LEU A 302 -24.52 -34.33 0.19
N GLU A 303 -24.74 -35.10 1.25
CA GLU A 303 -26.02 -35.12 1.95
C GLU A 303 -26.29 -33.76 2.61
N GLU A 304 -27.57 -33.40 2.80
CA GLU A 304 -27.93 -32.07 3.33
C GLU A 304 -27.32 -31.81 4.71
N GLY A 305 -27.24 -32.82 5.58
CA GLY A 305 -26.57 -32.72 6.87
C GLY A 305 -25.05 -32.50 6.76
N GLN A 306 -24.39 -33.05 5.73
CA GLN A 306 -22.97 -32.79 5.45
C GLN A 306 -22.77 -31.36 4.93
N LYS A 307 -23.68 -30.87 4.08
CA LYS A 307 -23.67 -29.46 3.63
C LYS A 307 -23.86 -28.51 4.80
N ASP A 308 -24.77 -28.80 5.73
CA ASP A 308 -24.98 -28.01 6.94
C ASP A 308 -23.73 -27.97 7.82
N GLU A 309 -23.00 -29.08 7.94
CA GLU A 309 -21.72 -29.09 8.66
C GLU A 309 -20.68 -28.20 7.97
N ILE A 310 -20.59 -28.22 6.63
CA ILE A 310 -19.72 -27.31 5.88
C ILE A 310 -20.14 -25.84 6.05
N ARG A 311 -21.44 -25.53 6.04
CA ARG A 311 -21.99 -24.19 6.30
C ARG A 311 -21.61 -23.73 7.71
N ALA A 312 -21.75 -24.60 8.71
CA ALA A 312 -21.41 -24.33 10.10
C ALA A 312 -19.90 -24.11 10.30
N MET A 313 -19.04 -24.95 9.71
CA MET A 313 -17.58 -24.77 9.74
C MET A 313 -17.20 -23.39 9.21
N LYS A 314 -17.82 -22.97 8.10
CA LYS A 314 -17.55 -21.65 7.52
C LYS A 314 -18.07 -20.51 8.39
N ALA A 315 -19.26 -20.64 8.96
CA ALA A 315 -19.81 -19.65 9.89
C ALA A 315 -18.94 -19.49 11.14
N ALA A 316 -18.31 -20.59 11.59
CA ALA A 316 -17.34 -20.62 12.68
C ALA A 316 -15.93 -20.11 12.28
N GLY A 317 -15.75 -19.62 11.04
CA GLY A 317 -14.48 -19.07 10.58
C GLY A 317 -13.41 -20.12 10.28
N LYS A 318 -13.78 -21.40 10.11
CA LYS A 318 -12.82 -22.45 9.75
C LYS A 318 -12.14 -22.16 8.42
N SER A 319 -10.85 -22.50 8.34
CA SER A 319 -10.06 -22.27 7.14
C SER A 319 -10.59 -23.07 5.95
N ASN A 320 -10.37 -22.57 4.72
CA ASN A 320 -10.76 -23.34 3.53
C ASN A 320 -9.99 -24.66 3.45
N ALA A 321 -8.80 -24.76 4.05
CA ALA A 321 -8.05 -26.01 4.13
C ALA A 321 -8.77 -27.04 5.01
N GLU A 322 -9.22 -26.67 6.21
CA GLU A 322 -10.01 -27.56 7.08
C GLU A 322 -11.32 -27.99 6.40
N ILE A 323 -12.01 -27.04 5.75
CA ILE A 323 -13.23 -27.33 5.00
C ILE A 323 -12.95 -28.29 3.83
N LYS A 324 -11.87 -28.08 3.07
CA LYS A 324 -11.46 -28.98 1.98
C LYS A 324 -11.13 -30.37 2.48
N GLU A 325 -10.38 -30.51 3.57
CA GLU A 325 -10.09 -31.83 4.18
C GLU A 325 -11.38 -32.52 4.62
N LYS A 326 -12.35 -31.78 5.20
CA LYS A 326 -13.65 -32.34 5.56
C LYS A 326 -14.42 -32.85 4.34
N VAL A 327 -14.48 -32.05 3.28
CA VAL A 327 -15.11 -32.45 2.00
C VAL A 327 -14.41 -33.68 1.40
N MET A 328 -13.09 -33.76 1.44
CA MET A 328 -12.34 -34.94 1.02
C MET A 328 -12.64 -36.16 1.88
N GLY A 329 -12.80 -35.98 3.19
CA GLY A 329 -13.21 -37.04 4.11
C GLY A 329 -14.57 -37.63 3.73
N TYR A 330 -15.55 -36.79 3.40
CA TYR A 330 -16.85 -37.29 2.90
C TYR A 330 -16.68 -38.07 1.59
N LEU A 331 -15.88 -37.57 0.65
CA LEU A 331 -15.63 -38.25 -0.63
C LEU A 331 -15.00 -39.63 -0.42
N GLN A 332 -14.06 -39.74 0.52
CA GLN A 332 -13.40 -41.01 0.86
C GLN A 332 -14.32 -41.99 1.59
N SER A 333 -15.32 -41.49 2.33
CA SER A 333 -16.30 -42.30 3.06
C SER A 333 -17.44 -42.84 2.19
N LEU A 334 -17.58 -42.37 0.95
CA LEU A 334 -18.57 -42.90 0.01
C LEU A 334 -18.27 -44.37 -0.32
N ASP A 335 -19.33 -45.13 -0.59
CA ASP A 335 -19.19 -46.47 -1.17
C ASP A 335 -18.44 -46.41 -2.51
N SER A 336 -17.72 -47.47 -2.88
CA SER A 336 -16.82 -47.48 -4.04
C SER A 336 -17.49 -47.06 -5.35
N SER A 337 -18.75 -47.45 -5.56
CA SER A 337 -19.52 -47.10 -6.77
C SER A 337 -19.88 -45.61 -6.81
N LYS A 338 -20.37 -45.05 -5.70
CA LYS A 338 -20.64 -43.61 -5.61
C LYS A 338 -19.35 -42.79 -5.62
N LYS A 339 -18.30 -43.23 -4.93
CA LYS A 339 -16.99 -42.57 -4.88
C LYS A 339 -16.42 -42.34 -6.28
N GLU A 340 -16.39 -43.37 -7.13
CA GLU A 340 -15.86 -43.22 -8.49
C GLU A 340 -16.73 -42.34 -9.39
N LYS A 341 -18.07 -42.45 -9.31
CA LYS A 341 -18.97 -41.55 -10.04
C LYS A 341 -18.80 -40.09 -9.62
N THR A 342 -18.71 -39.84 -8.32
CA THR A 342 -18.51 -38.50 -7.77
C THR A 342 -17.13 -37.94 -8.13
N LYS A 343 -16.06 -38.74 -8.08
CA LYS A 343 -14.73 -38.34 -8.56
C LYS A 343 -14.74 -37.95 -10.03
N GLN A 344 -15.40 -38.75 -10.88
CA GLN A 344 -15.52 -38.44 -12.31
C GLN A 344 -16.25 -37.12 -12.52
N GLN A 345 -17.39 -36.92 -11.86
CA GLN A 345 -18.16 -35.69 -11.95
C GLN A 345 -17.36 -34.46 -11.49
N ILE A 346 -16.65 -34.56 -10.36
CA ILE A 346 -15.79 -33.48 -9.87
C ILE A 346 -14.65 -33.20 -10.86
N THR A 347 -14.08 -34.24 -11.47
CA THR A 347 -13.01 -34.11 -12.47
C THR A 347 -13.54 -33.38 -13.72
N ASP A 348 -14.70 -33.77 -14.23
CA ASP A 348 -15.34 -33.13 -15.39
C ASP A 348 -15.60 -31.64 -15.12
N ASP A 349 -16.10 -31.30 -13.94
CA ASP A 349 -16.34 -29.91 -13.52
C ASP A 349 -15.03 -29.12 -13.37
N CYS A 350 -14.01 -29.74 -12.75
CA CYS A 350 -12.69 -29.15 -12.53
C CYS A 350 -11.98 -28.78 -13.83
N TYR A 351 -12.18 -29.59 -14.88
CA TYR A 351 -11.47 -29.45 -16.16
C TYR A 351 -12.38 -29.02 -17.32
N ALA A 352 -13.61 -28.58 -17.04
CA ALA A 352 -14.54 -28.06 -18.05
C ALA A 352 -13.96 -26.92 -18.91
N TRP A 353 -13.04 -26.13 -18.32
CA TRP A 353 -12.33 -25.04 -19.01
C TRP A 353 -11.41 -25.52 -20.14
N LEU A 354 -10.99 -26.80 -20.15
CA LEU A 354 -10.13 -27.36 -21.20
C LEU A 354 -10.74 -27.15 -22.60
N LYS A 355 -12.07 -27.23 -22.72
CA LYS A 355 -12.79 -27.03 -23.99
C LYS A 355 -12.60 -25.63 -24.58
N LYS A 356 -12.22 -24.65 -23.77
CA LYS A 356 -11.89 -23.29 -24.22
C LYS A 356 -10.41 -23.13 -24.60
N ALA A 357 -9.54 -23.99 -24.09
CA ALA A 357 -8.08 -23.86 -24.20
C ALA A 357 -7.43 -24.89 -25.15
N ALA A 358 -8.14 -25.98 -25.47
CA ALA A 358 -7.64 -27.09 -26.25
C ALA A 358 -8.73 -27.67 -27.15
N SER A 359 -8.30 -28.26 -28.26
CA SER A 359 -9.15 -29.05 -29.16
C SER A 359 -9.55 -30.38 -28.53
N GLN A 360 -10.64 -31.00 -29.01
CA GLN A 360 -11.08 -32.30 -28.48
C GLN A 360 -9.99 -33.36 -28.61
N THR A 361 -9.22 -33.37 -29.70
CA THR A 361 -8.10 -34.29 -29.90
C THR A 361 -6.97 -34.09 -28.89
N GLU A 362 -6.65 -32.85 -28.54
CA GLU A 362 -5.70 -32.51 -27.47
C GLU A 362 -6.19 -32.95 -26.08
N ILE A 363 -7.49 -32.83 -25.82
CA ILE A 363 -8.13 -33.26 -24.57
C ILE A 363 -8.13 -34.80 -24.47
N ASP A 364 -8.47 -35.49 -25.55
CA ASP A 364 -8.46 -36.96 -25.59
C ASP A 364 -7.03 -37.51 -25.41
N ALA A 365 -6.03 -36.84 -25.99
CA ALA A 365 -4.62 -37.16 -25.77
C ALA A 365 -4.20 -36.92 -24.30
N LEU A 366 -4.69 -35.85 -23.68
CA LEU A 366 -4.46 -35.57 -22.26
C LEU A 366 -5.07 -36.67 -21.36
N HIS A 367 -6.29 -37.13 -21.66
CA HIS A 367 -6.93 -38.23 -20.92
C HIS A 367 -6.16 -39.55 -21.06
N LYS A 368 -5.67 -39.90 -22.26
CA LYS A 368 -4.79 -41.08 -22.44
C LYS A 368 -3.46 -40.94 -21.71
N MET A 369 -2.91 -39.73 -21.68
CA MET A 369 -1.68 -39.43 -20.95
C MET A 369 -1.88 -39.55 -19.44
N HIS A 370 -3.08 -39.20 -18.92
CA HIS A 370 -3.39 -39.38 -17.51
C HIS A 370 -3.25 -40.85 -17.05
N GLU A 371 -3.56 -41.83 -17.91
CA GLU A 371 -3.44 -43.25 -17.55
C GLU A 371 -1.98 -43.75 -17.45
N THR A 372 -1.01 -43.03 -18.02
CA THR A 372 0.36 -43.54 -18.23
C THR A 372 1.48 -42.60 -17.78
N ASP A 373 1.26 -41.28 -17.78
CA ASP A 373 2.24 -40.25 -17.43
C ASP A 373 1.56 -39.06 -16.72
N HIS A 374 1.42 -39.17 -15.39
CA HIS A 374 0.88 -38.08 -14.57
C HIS A 374 1.72 -36.80 -14.62
N ALA A 375 3.04 -36.91 -14.73
CA ALA A 375 3.94 -35.76 -14.73
C ALA A 375 3.80 -34.97 -16.04
N GLY A 376 3.78 -35.67 -17.18
CA GLY A 376 3.49 -35.11 -18.49
C GLY A 376 2.08 -34.52 -18.56
N CYS A 377 1.08 -35.22 -18.02
CA CYS A 377 -0.30 -34.75 -17.99
C CYS A 377 -0.41 -33.41 -17.23
N LYS A 378 0.15 -33.35 -16.02
CA LYS A 378 0.19 -32.14 -15.19
C LYS A 378 0.92 -30.97 -15.87
N LYS A 379 2.03 -31.25 -16.56
CA LYS A 379 2.76 -30.22 -17.34
C LYS A 379 1.90 -29.69 -18.50
N THR A 380 1.20 -30.57 -19.19
CA THR A 380 0.31 -30.23 -20.32
C THR A 380 -0.88 -29.41 -19.86
N VAL A 381 -1.52 -29.77 -18.74
CA VAL A 381 -2.57 -28.96 -18.10
C VAL A 381 -2.10 -27.53 -17.86
N ARG A 382 -0.90 -27.34 -17.28
CA ARG A 382 -0.34 -26.01 -17.04
C ARG A 382 -0.08 -25.22 -18.33
N GLN A 383 0.29 -25.89 -19.42
CA GLN A 383 0.43 -25.23 -20.72
C GLN A 383 -0.93 -24.78 -21.28
N TYR A 384 -1.99 -25.57 -21.11
CA TYR A 384 -3.32 -25.17 -21.53
C TYR A 384 -3.89 -24.01 -20.71
N ILE A 385 -3.56 -23.93 -19.42
CA ILE A 385 -3.93 -22.76 -18.59
C ILE A 385 -3.37 -21.47 -19.20
N LEU A 386 -2.12 -21.47 -19.67
CA LEU A 386 -1.49 -20.29 -20.27
C LEU A 386 -2.19 -19.78 -21.55
N ARG A 387 -3.05 -20.60 -22.18
CA ARG A 387 -3.84 -20.21 -23.36
C ARG A 387 -5.10 -19.43 -23.00
N LEU A 388 -5.51 -19.41 -21.72
CA LEU A 388 -6.68 -18.67 -21.25
C LEU A 388 -6.38 -17.18 -21.03
N PRO A 389 -7.41 -16.31 -21.03
CA PRO A 389 -7.30 -14.94 -20.52
C PRO A 389 -6.83 -14.89 -19.05
N ALA A 390 -6.16 -13.80 -18.64
CA ALA A 390 -5.49 -13.70 -17.34
C ALA A 390 -6.43 -13.85 -16.13
N ASP A 391 -7.67 -13.37 -16.24
CA ASP A 391 -8.72 -13.53 -15.24
C ASP A 391 -9.23 -14.97 -15.14
N GLU A 392 -9.37 -15.69 -16.26
CA GLU A 392 -9.69 -17.11 -16.27
C GLU A 392 -8.52 -17.96 -15.71
N GLN A 393 -7.27 -17.59 -15.98
CA GLN A 393 -6.09 -18.26 -15.42
C GLN A 393 -6.06 -18.20 -13.89
N GLU A 394 -6.35 -17.04 -13.28
CA GLU A 394 -6.39 -16.92 -11.82
C GLU A 394 -7.48 -17.83 -11.21
N ASN A 395 -8.64 -17.91 -11.86
CA ASN A 395 -9.74 -18.75 -11.41
C ASN A 395 -9.39 -20.25 -11.45
N VAL A 396 -8.76 -20.71 -12.55
CA VAL A 396 -8.32 -22.10 -12.69
C VAL A 396 -7.21 -22.42 -11.68
N ASN A 397 -6.18 -21.59 -11.59
CA ASN A 397 -5.04 -21.80 -10.68
C ASN A 397 -5.45 -21.86 -9.20
N ARG A 398 -6.48 -21.11 -8.79
CA ARG A 398 -6.99 -21.14 -7.42
C ARG A 398 -7.58 -22.51 -7.03
N ASN A 399 -8.20 -23.20 -7.98
CA ASN A 399 -8.85 -24.49 -7.74
C ASN A 399 -7.95 -25.68 -8.14
N LEU A 400 -6.91 -25.43 -8.94
CA LEU A 400 -6.04 -26.46 -9.51
C LEU A 400 -5.48 -27.44 -8.46
N PRO A 401 -4.95 -27.04 -7.29
CA PRO A 401 -4.46 -28.01 -6.30
C PRO A 401 -5.51 -29.01 -5.82
N PHE A 402 -6.77 -28.58 -5.71
CA PHE A 402 -7.89 -29.46 -5.35
C PHE A 402 -8.20 -30.42 -6.51
N CYS A 403 -8.30 -29.89 -7.73
CA CYS A 403 -8.57 -30.68 -8.93
C CYS A 403 -7.46 -31.71 -9.23
N GLU A 404 -6.20 -31.35 -8.98
CA GLU A 404 -5.06 -32.26 -9.10
C GLU A 404 -5.14 -33.37 -8.04
N ARG A 405 -5.54 -33.05 -6.80
CA ARG A 405 -5.71 -34.07 -5.76
C ARG A 405 -6.85 -35.06 -6.08
N ILE A 406 -7.94 -34.60 -6.68
CA ILE A 406 -9.03 -35.48 -7.12
C ILE A 406 -8.59 -36.35 -8.30
N TRP A 407 -7.97 -35.73 -9.31
CA TRP A 407 -7.67 -36.43 -10.55
C TRP A 407 -6.49 -37.41 -10.39
N TYR A 408 -5.44 -37.03 -9.66
CA TYR A 408 -4.20 -37.82 -9.53
C TYR A 408 -4.08 -38.58 -8.20
N GLY A 409 -4.89 -38.26 -7.18
CA GLY A 409 -4.59 -38.60 -5.78
C GLY A 409 -4.98 -40.01 -5.31
N ASP A 410 -5.36 -40.94 -6.19
CA ASP A 410 -5.92 -42.24 -5.75
C ASP A 410 -5.74 -43.36 -6.79
N HIS A 411 -4.62 -43.41 -7.52
CA HIS A 411 -4.32 -44.56 -8.40
C HIS A 411 -3.69 -45.70 -7.61
N ASP A 412 -4.52 -46.59 -7.10
CA ASP A 412 -4.09 -47.93 -6.65
C ASP A 412 -3.79 -48.77 -7.90
N HIS A 413 -2.52 -49.01 -8.18
CA HIS A 413 -2.03 -49.69 -9.39
C HIS A 413 -2.35 -51.21 -9.43
N SER A 414 -3.42 -51.69 -8.80
CA SER A 414 -3.67 -53.13 -8.63
C SER A 414 -4.27 -53.86 -9.84
N HIS A 415 -4.58 -53.17 -10.95
CA HIS A 415 -5.24 -53.78 -12.11
C HIS A 415 -4.56 -53.56 -13.47
N HIS A 416 -3.24 -53.70 -13.54
CA HIS A 416 -2.59 -53.99 -14.83
C HIS A 416 -2.23 -55.47 -14.93
N GLN A 417 -3.15 -56.25 -15.52
CA GLN A 417 -2.82 -57.51 -16.17
C GLN A 417 -1.80 -57.23 -17.29
N HIS A 418 -0.52 -57.36 -16.96
CA HIS A 418 0.53 -57.46 -17.96
C HIS A 418 0.47 -58.84 -18.61
N HIS A 419 -0.29 -58.94 -19.71
CA HIS A 419 -0.04 -59.97 -20.71
C HIS A 419 1.07 -59.49 -21.65
N GLY A 420 2.15 -60.27 -21.75
CA GLY A 420 2.97 -60.31 -22.96
C GLY A 420 4.46 -60.09 -22.76
N HIS A 421 5.16 -61.23 -22.62
CA HIS A 421 6.51 -61.50 -23.14
C HIS A 421 7.71 -60.70 -22.60
N HIS A 422 8.57 -61.37 -21.84
CA HIS A 422 9.88 -61.78 -22.36
C HIS A 422 10.42 -63.01 -21.60
N LYS A 423 10.74 -64.06 -22.36
CA LYS A 423 11.52 -65.22 -21.90
C LYS A 423 13.01 -64.88 -21.89
N MET A 424 13.74 -65.62 -21.02
CA MET A 424 15.19 -65.85 -20.93
C MET A 424 15.98 -64.80 -20.12
N LYS A 425 16.88 -65.12 -19.17
CA LYS A 425 17.64 -66.34 -18.87
C LYS A 425 17.82 -66.56 -17.35
N ARG A 426 18.02 -67.83 -16.99
CA ARG A 426 18.48 -68.36 -15.69
C ARG A 426 19.82 -67.73 -15.26
N HIS A 427 20.01 -67.53 -13.96
CA HIS A 427 21.15 -68.11 -13.23
C HIS A 427 20.81 -68.32 -11.76
N HIS A 428 21.09 -69.55 -11.30
CA HIS A 428 21.05 -69.98 -9.91
C HIS A 428 22.16 -69.31 -9.09
N SER A 429 21.86 -68.93 -7.85
CA SER A 429 22.72 -69.29 -6.70
C SER A 429 21.90 -69.35 -5.42
N LYS A 430 21.87 -70.55 -4.82
CA LYS A 430 21.42 -70.82 -3.46
C LYS A 430 22.47 -70.34 -2.46
N THR A 431 22.04 -69.67 -1.40
CA THR A 431 22.55 -69.70 -0.01
C THR A 431 21.59 -68.78 0.75
N GLY A 432 20.69 -69.21 1.64
CA GLY A 432 20.86 -70.18 2.71
C GLY A 432 21.08 -69.41 4.01
N LEU A 433 20.02 -69.22 4.82
CA LEU A 433 20.03 -69.41 6.28
C LEU A 433 18.71 -68.91 6.92
N HIS A 434 18.04 -69.86 7.56
CA HIS A 434 17.04 -69.67 8.61
C HIS A 434 17.63 -68.94 9.82
N SER A 435 16.81 -68.13 10.50
CA SER A 435 16.45 -68.41 11.90
C SER A 435 15.29 -67.54 12.37
N HIS A 436 14.33 -68.22 13.03
CA HIS A 436 13.39 -67.76 14.04
C HIS A 436 13.98 -66.70 15.01
N ARG A 437 13.22 -65.88 15.76
CA ARG A 437 12.07 -66.22 16.62
C ARG A 437 11.46 -64.94 17.27
N TYR A 438 10.13 -64.98 17.44
CA TYR A 438 9.22 -64.37 18.43
C TYR A 438 9.69 -63.39 19.54
N GLY A 439 8.76 -62.47 19.88
CA GLY A 439 8.58 -61.87 21.21
C GLY A 439 8.23 -60.38 21.13
N GLN A 440 6.99 -59.99 20.83
CA GLN A 440 5.87 -59.78 21.77
C GLN A 440 6.11 -58.70 22.85
N MET A 441 5.35 -57.61 22.72
CA MET A 441 4.73 -56.73 23.73
C MET A 441 5.51 -56.36 25.01
N THR A 442 5.57 -55.06 25.30
CA THR A 442 4.75 -54.44 26.37
C THR A 442 4.77 -52.91 26.26
N GLU A 443 3.59 -52.33 26.46
CA GLU A 443 3.32 -50.97 26.90
C GLU A 443 4.29 -50.48 27.98
N LEU A 444 4.53 -49.17 28.02
CA LEU A 444 4.41 -48.40 29.26
C LEU A 444 4.20 -46.92 28.94
N GLN A 445 3.03 -46.44 29.36
CA GLN A 445 2.72 -45.06 29.62
C GLN A 445 3.74 -44.45 30.60
N ASN A 446 4.16 -43.20 30.38
CA ASN A 446 3.84 -42.15 31.35
C ASN A 446 4.13 -40.74 30.81
N PRO A 447 3.41 -39.72 31.33
CA PRO A 447 3.40 -38.36 30.83
C PRO A 447 4.43 -37.48 31.56
N PHE A 448 4.81 -36.40 30.89
CA PHE A 448 5.08 -35.09 31.49
C PHE A 448 4.49 -34.01 30.59
#